data_AF-A0A7X6A2N5-F1
#
_entry.id   AF-A0A7X6A2N5-F1
#
_cell.length_a   1.000
_cell.length_b   1.000
_cell.length_c   1.000
_cell.angle_alpha   90.00
_cell.angle_beta   90.00
_cell.angle_gamma   90.00
#
_symmetry.space_group_name_H-M   'P 1'
#
loop_
_entity.id
_entity.type
_entity.pdbx_description
1 polymer ?
#
loop_
_entity_poly.entity_id
_entity_poly.type
_entity_poly.pdbx_seq_one_letter_code
_entity_poly.pdbx_strand_id
1 'polypeptide(L)'
;MTDSTWSPSMVAPRDPWFRQHPRTALALAAGLYLTVLSLTVYAGPPGDDYFLLYVFPVALITITFGWRAGLTAGLTAVAFVIAWVVLRDVSLTATGWVAHAAPMLVLGLLLGRAADRLRSAEAARLQSEAAALLHREAIEINDLLVQGMAVARWSLQAGQIDAGLKVLDETLSRAQELVSDLIRRADMGSRSEPLDRSGDSHSVWR
;
A
#
# COMPACT_ATOMS: atom_id res chain seq x y z
N MET A 1 16.40 36.98 -16.98
CA MET A 1 16.21 35.76 -17.78
C MET A 1 15.98 34.64 -16.78
N THR A 2 14.83 33.98 -16.86
CA THR A 2 14.13 33.31 -15.76
C THR A 2 14.75 31.99 -15.34
N ASP A 3 15.18 31.88 -14.08
CA ASP A 3 15.44 30.59 -13.41
C ASP A 3 14.11 29.88 -13.17
N SER A 4 13.88 28.82 -13.95
CA SER A 4 12.81 27.87 -13.74
C SER A 4 13.15 26.99 -12.54
N THR A 5 12.72 27.42 -11.34
CA THR A 5 12.74 26.61 -10.13
C THR A 5 11.79 25.43 -10.28
N TRP A 6 12.33 24.32 -10.80
CA TRP A 6 11.68 23.02 -10.75
C TRP A 6 11.40 22.69 -9.29
N SER A 7 10.15 22.89 -8.87
CA SER A 7 9.64 22.35 -7.61
C SER A 7 9.29 20.89 -7.91
N PRO A 8 10.05 19.89 -7.43
CA PRO A 8 9.63 18.50 -7.58
C PRO A 8 8.33 18.36 -6.79
N SER A 9 7.20 18.41 -7.49
CA SER A 9 5.93 17.96 -6.96
C SER A 9 6.15 16.52 -6.54
N MET A 10 6.30 16.29 -5.23
CA MET A 10 6.24 14.96 -4.64
C MET A 10 4.87 14.41 -5.03
N VAL A 11 4.82 13.68 -6.14
CA VAL A 11 3.65 12.90 -6.53
C VAL A 11 3.55 11.85 -5.44
N ALA A 12 2.70 12.12 -4.45
CA ALA A 12 2.35 11.12 -3.45
C ALA A 12 1.97 9.84 -4.22
N PRO A 13 2.57 8.69 -3.88
CA PRO A 13 2.28 7.46 -4.59
C PRO A 13 0.77 7.22 -4.51
N ARG A 14 0.07 7.47 -5.62
CA ARG A 14 -1.36 7.21 -5.70
C ARG A 14 -1.51 5.71 -5.68
N ASP A 15 -2.13 5.20 -4.62
CA ASP A 15 -2.55 3.81 -4.61
C ASP A 15 -3.32 3.52 -5.89
N PRO A 16 -3.02 2.41 -6.59
CA PRO A 16 -3.66 2.12 -7.86
C PRO A 16 -5.19 2.08 -7.71
N TRP A 17 -5.91 2.55 -8.74
CA TRP A 17 -7.36 2.77 -8.71
C TRP A 17 -8.19 1.55 -8.25
N PHE A 18 -7.71 0.34 -8.57
CA PHE A 18 -8.35 -0.92 -8.21
C PHE A 18 -8.27 -1.25 -6.71
N ARG A 19 -7.32 -0.64 -5.97
CA ARG A 19 -7.25 -0.72 -4.51
C ARG A 19 -8.24 0.21 -3.83
N GLN A 20 -8.47 1.38 -4.41
CA GLN A 20 -9.42 2.36 -3.88
C GLN A 20 -10.88 1.89 -4.09
N HIS A 21 -11.14 1.08 -5.12
CA HIS A 21 -12.47 0.62 -5.48
C HIS A 21 -12.51 -0.91 -5.64
N PRO A 22 -12.44 -1.68 -4.54
CA PRO A 22 -12.37 -3.14 -4.60
C PRO A 22 -13.60 -3.77 -5.30
N ARG A 23 -14.77 -3.14 -5.17
CA ARG A 23 -16.00 -3.59 -5.83
C ARG A 23 -15.96 -3.45 -7.35
N THR A 24 -15.39 -2.37 -7.88
CA THR A 24 -15.29 -2.17 -9.33
C THR A 24 -14.21 -3.07 -9.93
N ALA A 25 -13.12 -3.31 -9.21
CA ALA A 25 -12.10 -4.29 -9.59
C ALA A 25 -12.70 -5.70 -9.69
N LEU A 26 -13.53 -6.10 -8.72
CA LEU A 26 -14.23 -7.39 -8.75
C LEU A 26 -15.22 -7.49 -9.91
N ALA A 27 -16.02 -6.43 -10.14
CA ALA A 27 -16.97 -6.40 -11.26
C ALA A 27 -16.27 -6.49 -12.61
N LEU A 28 -15.15 -5.80 -12.78
CA LEU A 28 -14.33 -5.86 -13.99
C LEU A 28 -13.73 -7.26 -14.20
N ALA A 29 -13.21 -7.87 -13.13
CA ALA A 29 -12.66 -9.23 -13.18
C ALA A 29 -13.75 -10.26 -13.56
N ALA A 30 -14.94 -10.16 -12.96
CA ALA A 30 -16.08 -11.01 -13.27
C ALA A 30 -16.51 -10.85 -14.74
N GLY A 31 -16.57 -9.60 -15.24
CA GLY A 31 -16.82 -9.31 -16.65
C GLY A 31 -15.78 -9.95 -17.58
N LEU A 32 -14.49 -9.89 -17.22
CA LEU A 32 -13.43 -10.55 -17.97
C LEU A 32 -13.58 -12.08 -17.99
N TYR A 33 -13.85 -12.71 -16.85
CA TYR A 33 -14.12 -14.16 -16.78
C TYR A 33 -15.27 -14.57 -17.71
N LEU A 34 -16.39 -13.85 -17.65
CA LEU A 34 -17.56 -14.11 -18.48
C LEU A 34 -17.28 -13.87 -19.96
N THR A 35 -16.50 -12.86 -20.29
CA THR A 35 -16.11 -12.56 -21.67
C THR A 35 -15.25 -13.67 -22.25
N VAL A 36 -14.24 -14.14 -21.49
CA VAL A 36 -13.36 -15.24 -21.91
C VAL A 36 -14.16 -16.54 -22.06
N LEU A 37 -15.05 -16.86 -21.13
CA LEU A 37 -15.92 -18.03 -21.23
C LEU A 37 -16.82 -17.98 -22.47
N SER A 38 -17.42 -16.82 -22.73
CA SER A 38 -18.28 -16.64 -23.91
C SER A 38 -17.45 -16.84 -25.18
N LEU A 39 -16.23 -16.30 -25.22
CA LEU A 39 -15.35 -16.46 -26.36
C LEU A 39 -14.98 -17.94 -26.57
N THR A 40 -14.66 -18.70 -25.52
CA THR A 40 -14.33 -20.12 -25.66
C THR A 40 -15.54 -20.99 -26.03
N VAL A 41 -16.76 -20.59 -25.66
CA VAL A 41 -18.00 -21.30 -25.99
C VAL A 41 -18.55 -20.96 -27.38
N TYR A 42 -18.26 -19.77 -27.93
CA TYR A 42 -18.83 -19.33 -29.21
C TYR A 42 -17.82 -19.21 -30.35
N ALA A 43 -16.52 -19.02 -30.07
CA ALA A 43 -15.50 -19.10 -31.11
C ALA A 43 -15.35 -20.55 -31.63
N GLY A 44 -14.99 -20.70 -32.90
CA GLY A 44 -14.84 -21.98 -33.60
C GLY A 44 -13.72 -22.89 -33.05
N PRO A 45 -13.16 -23.84 -33.84
CA PRO A 45 -12.19 -24.82 -33.33
C PRO A 45 -11.03 -24.10 -32.63
N PRO A 46 -10.83 -24.37 -31.33
CA PRO A 46 -9.94 -23.57 -30.51
C PRO A 46 -8.48 -23.87 -30.82
N GLY A 47 -7.66 -22.82 -30.92
CA GLY A 47 -6.26 -22.92 -30.52
C GLY A 47 -6.15 -22.78 -28.99
N ASP A 48 -5.10 -23.35 -28.40
CA ASP A 48 -4.77 -23.24 -26.96
C ASP A 48 -4.65 -21.77 -26.46
N ASP A 49 -4.55 -20.80 -27.37
CA ASP A 49 -4.27 -19.40 -27.11
C ASP A 49 -5.32 -18.69 -26.22
N TYR A 50 -6.58 -19.12 -26.22
CA TYR A 50 -7.63 -18.45 -25.44
C TYR A 50 -7.45 -18.61 -23.93
N PHE A 51 -6.78 -19.67 -23.47
CA PHE A 51 -6.56 -19.89 -22.04
C PHE A 51 -5.58 -18.90 -21.42
N LEU A 52 -4.71 -18.27 -22.23
CA LEU A 52 -3.87 -17.16 -21.77
C LEU A 52 -4.71 -15.96 -21.33
N LEU A 53 -5.94 -15.78 -21.84
CA LEU A 53 -6.79 -14.64 -21.46
C LEU A 53 -7.30 -14.74 -20.02
N TYR A 54 -7.36 -15.95 -19.43
CA TYR A 54 -7.71 -16.12 -18.01
C TYR A 54 -6.62 -15.60 -17.05
N VAL A 55 -5.41 -15.33 -17.54
CA VAL A 55 -4.33 -14.71 -16.75
C VAL A 55 -4.72 -13.31 -16.29
N PHE A 56 -5.42 -12.53 -17.12
CA PHE A 56 -5.78 -11.15 -16.81
C PHE A 56 -6.72 -11.01 -15.59
N PRO A 57 -7.88 -11.69 -15.53
CA PRO A 57 -8.76 -11.57 -14.37
C PRO A 57 -8.14 -12.21 -13.11
N VAL A 58 -7.37 -13.31 -13.25
CA VAL A 58 -6.63 -13.91 -12.12
C VAL A 58 -5.63 -12.90 -11.56
N ALA A 59 -4.83 -12.26 -12.41
CA ALA A 59 -3.84 -11.27 -11.98
C ALA A 59 -4.50 -10.06 -11.30
N LEU A 60 -5.59 -9.53 -11.85
CA LEU A 60 -6.32 -8.39 -11.29
C LEU A 60 -6.84 -8.67 -9.88
N ILE A 61 -7.51 -9.83 -9.68
CA ILE A 61 -8.02 -10.21 -8.35
C ILE A 61 -6.86 -10.42 -7.38
N THR A 62 -5.81 -11.09 -7.83
CA THR A 62 -4.64 -11.43 -7.00
C THR A 62 -3.92 -10.18 -6.50
N ILE A 63 -3.68 -9.21 -7.38
CA ILE A 63 -2.99 -7.96 -7.03
C ILE A 63 -3.86 -7.07 -6.12
N THR A 64 -5.18 -7.14 -6.28
CA THR A 64 -6.12 -6.34 -5.49
C THR A 64 -6.24 -6.88 -4.06
N PHE A 65 -6.45 -8.20 -3.91
CA PHE A 65 -6.87 -8.79 -2.64
C PHE A 65 -5.84 -9.74 -1.99
N GLY A 66 -4.72 -10.04 -2.65
CA GLY A 66 -3.63 -10.86 -2.11
C GLY A 66 -3.75 -12.36 -2.31
N TRP A 67 -3.00 -13.14 -1.53
CA TRP A 67 -2.85 -14.58 -1.70
C TRP A 67 -4.15 -15.37 -1.52
N ARG A 68 -5.00 -15.00 -0.55
CA ARG A 68 -6.29 -15.69 -0.31
C ARG A 68 -7.22 -15.56 -1.50
N ALA A 69 -7.28 -14.37 -2.07
CA ALA A 69 -8.11 -14.09 -3.23
C ALA A 69 -7.51 -14.62 -4.53
N GLY A 70 -6.18 -14.64 -4.65
CA GLY A 70 -5.49 -15.27 -5.77
C GLY A 70 -5.75 -16.78 -5.83
N LEU A 71 -5.83 -17.46 -4.68
CA LEU A 71 -6.22 -18.87 -4.61
C LEU A 71 -7.67 -19.08 -5.07
N THR A 72 -8.61 -18.28 -4.56
CA THR A 72 -10.02 -18.38 -4.97
C THR A 72 -10.21 -18.04 -6.45
N ALA A 73 -9.45 -17.08 -6.98
CA ALA A 73 -9.48 -16.72 -8.40
C ALA A 73 -8.92 -17.87 -9.28
N GLY A 74 -7.81 -18.47 -8.88
CA GLY A 74 -7.25 -19.65 -9.56
C GLY A 74 -8.24 -20.82 -9.59
N LEU A 75 -8.89 -21.12 -8.45
CA LEU A 75 -9.93 -22.16 -8.39
C LEU A 75 -11.15 -21.82 -9.24
N THR A 76 -11.56 -20.55 -9.27
CA THR A 76 -12.65 -20.09 -10.13
C THR A 76 -12.30 -20.28 -11.60
N ALA A 77 -11.06 -19.97 -12.01
CA ALA A 77 -10.61 -20.22 -13.38
C ALA A 77 -10.66 -21.71 -13.75
N VAL A 78 -10.22 -22.60 -12.84
CA VAL A 78 -10.32 -24.06 -13.05
C VAL A 78 -11.78 -24.50 -13.19
N ALA A 79 -12.70 -23.96 -12.37
CA ALA A 79 -14.13 -24.26 -12.48
C ALA A 79 -14.71 -23.84 -13.84
N PHE A 80 -14.26 -22.71 -14.39
CA PHE A 80 -14.64 -22.25 -15.71
C PHE A 80 -14.11 -23.17 -16.83
N VAL A 81 -12.89 -23.69 -16.68
CA VAL A 81 -12.36 -24.73 -17.59
C VAL A 81 -13.25 -25.98 -17.54
N ILE A 82 -13.59 -26.48 -16.35
CA ILE A 82 -14.51 -27.63 -16.19
C ILE A 82 -15.85 -27.38 -16.88
N ALA A 83 -16.44 -26.20 -16.70
CA ALA A 83 -17.71 -25.85 -17.34
C ALA A 83 -17.61 -25.93 -18.87
N TRP A 84 -16.54 -25.39 -19.45
CA TRP A 84 -16.30 -25.44 -20.90
C TRP A 84 -16.17 -26.87 -21.43
N VAL A 85 -15.41 -27.72 -20.73
CA VAL A 85 -15.21 -29.13 -21.08
C VAL A 85 -16.54 -29.88 -21.17
N VAL A 86 -17.40 -29.67 -20.17
CA VAL A 86 -18.74 -30.28 -20.11
C VAL A 86 -19.65 -29.72 -21.21
N LEU A 87 -19.60 -28.41 -21.48
CA LEU A 87 -20.46 -27.77 -22.50
C LEU A 87 -20.10 -28.17 -23.93
N ARG A 88 -18.81 -28.43 -24.21
CA ARG A 88 -18.32 -28.77 -25.57
C ARG A 88 -18.09 -30.26 -25.77
N ASP A 89 -18.36 -31.08 -24.75
CA ASP A 89 -18.13 -32.54 -24.74
C ASP A 89 -16.70 -32.92 -25.20
N VAL A 90 -15.72 -32.14 -24.75
CA VAL A 90 -14.30 -32.31 -25.12
C VAL A 90 -13.64 -33.25 -24.12
N SER A 91 -12.93 -34.28 -24.61
CA SER A 91 -12.12 -35.16 -23.75
C SER A 91 -10.69 -34.65 -23.62
N LEU A 92 -10.38 -34.00 -22.49
CA LEU A 92 -9.00 -33.66 -22.14
C LEU A 92 -8.27 -34.88 -21.55
N THR A 93 -7.05 -35.11 -22.02
CA THR A 93 -6.12 -36.02 -21.36
C THR A 93 -5.67 -35.46 -20.00
N ALA A 94 -5.16 -36.31 -19.12
CA ALA A 94 -4.61 -35.88 -17.82
C ALA A 94 -3.54 -34.78 -17.99
N THR A 95 -2.72 -34.86 -19.04
CA THR A 95 -1.73 -33.85 -19.40
C THR A 95 -2.38 -32.52 -19.81
N GLY A 96 -3.49 -32.56 -20.56
CA GLY A 96 -4.26 -31.37 -20.89
C GLY A 96 -4.80 -30.68 -19.64
N TRP A 97 -5.35 -31.42 -18.67
CA TRP A 97 -5.80 -30.86 -17.41
C TRP A 97 -4.69 -30.13 -16.65
N VAL A 98 -3.52 -30.76 -16.52
CA VAL A 98 -2.38 -30.18 -15.81
C VAL A 98 -1.85 -28.94 -16.53
N ALA A 99 -1.77 -28.95 -17.86
CA ALA A 99 -1.28 -27.82 -18.66
C ALA A 99 -2.12 -26.54 -18.45
N HIS A 100 -3.41 -26.68 -18.14
CA HIS A 100 -4.32 -25.55 -17.95
C HIS A 100 -4.47 -25.14 -16.48
N ALA A 101 -4.63 -26.11 -15.58
CA ALA A 101 -4.86 -25.83 -14.17
C ALA A 101 -3.59 -25.39 -13.44
N ALA A 102 -2.43 -26.01 -13.75
CA ALA A 102 -1.21 -25.74 -13.00
C ALA A 102 -0.72 -24.29 -13.14
N PRO A 103 -0.64 -23.68 -14.35
CA PRO A 103 -0.18 -22.31 -14.47
C PRO A 103 -1.09 -21.30 -13.76
N MET A 104 -2.41 -21.49 -13.80
CA MET A 104 -3.37 -20.59 -13.15
C MET A 104 -3.26 -20.62 -11.62
N LEU A 105 -3.12 -21.82 -11.06
CA LEU A 105 -2.94 -22.00 -9.61
C LEU A 105 -1.57 -21.47 -9.15
N VAL A 106 -0.51 -21.77 -9.91
CA VAL A 106 0.84 -21.28 -9.64
C VAL A 106 0.89 -19.76 -9.72
N LEU A 107 0.26 -19.16 -10.74
CA LEU A 107 0.17 -17.72 -10.90
C LEU A 107 -0.59 -17.09 -9.74
N GLY A 108 -1.79 -17.56 -9.41
CA GLY A 108 -2.59 -17.01 -8.31
C GLY A 108 -1.85 -17.09 -6.96
N LEU A 109 -1.13 -18.19 -6.72
CA LEU A 109 -0.37 -18.38 -5.49
C LEU A 109 0.89 -17.50 -5.43
N LEU A 110 1.75 -17.54 -6.46
CA LEU A 110 3.02 -16.82 -6.50
C LEU A 110 2.79 -15.31 -6.57
N LEU A 111 1.93 -14.86 -7.48
CA LEU A 111 1.62 -13.45 -7.63
C LEU A 111 0.93 -12.93 -6.37
N GLY A 112 0.10 -13.74 -5.71
CA GLY A 112 -0.55 -13.40 -4.46
C GLY A 112 0.46 -13.17 -3.34
N ARG A 113 1.38 -14.12 -3.15
CA ARG A 113 2.47 -13.97 -2.17
C ARG A 113 3.40 -12.81 -2.51
N ALA A 114 3.70 -12.57 -3.77
CA ALA A 114 4.53 -11.45 -4.19
C ALA A 114 3.85 -10.10 -3.89
N ALA A 115 2.55 -9.98 -4.18
CA ALA A 115 1.76 -8.80 -3.86
C ALA A 115 1.69 -8.57 -2.34
N ASP A 116 1.49 -9.62 -1.55
CA ASP A 116 1.50 -9.53 -0.08
C ASP A 116 2.86 -9.13 0.48
N ARG A 117 3.93 -9.74 -0.03
CA ARG A 117 5.29 -9.41 0.40
C ARG A 117 5.62 -7.96 0.06
N LEU A 118 5.26 -7.49 -1.13
CA LEU A 118 5.45 -6.10 -1.53
C LEU A 118 4.67 -5.15 -0.63
N ARG A 119 3.42 -5.48 -0.29
CA ARG A 119 2.61 -4.69 0.65
C ARG A 119 3.24 -4.62 2.04
N SER A 120 3.69 -5.75 2.57
CA SER A 120 4.35 -5.78 3.88
C SER A 120 5.67 -5.00 3.89
N ALA A 121 6.44 -5.06 2.80
CA ALA A 121 7.70 -4.36 2.67
C ALA A 121 7.48 -2.84 2.60
N GLU A 122 6.48 -2.39 1.84
CA GLU A 122 6.15 -0.97 1.74
C GLU A 122 5.65 -0.41 3.07
N ALA A 123 4.77 -1.14 3.77
CA ALA A 123 4.29 -0.75 5.10
C ALA A 123 5.44 -0.64 6.11
N ALA A 124 6.35 -1.62 6.13
CA ALA A 124 7.53 -1.59 6.99
C ALA A 124 8.49 -0.44 6.62
N ARG A 125 8.63 -0.15 5.33
CA ARG A 125 9.45 0.97 4.83
C ARG A 125 8.89 2.31 5.28
N LEU A 126 7.60 2.55 5.11
CA LEU A 126 6.96 3.80 5.55
C LEU A 126 7.08 4.01 7.06
N GLN A 127 6.93 2.94 7.85
CA GLN A 127 7.14 3.00 9.30
C GLN A 127 8.60 3.33 9.65
N SER A 128 9.56 2.74 8.93
CA SER A 128 10.99 3.03 9.12
C SER A 128 11.35 4.46 8.74
N GLU A 129 10.79 4.99 7.65
CA GLU A 129 11.02 6.37 7.21
C GLU A 129 10.45 7.37 8.23
N ALA A 130 9.24 7.12 8.74
CA ALA A 130 8.65 7.94 9.79
C ALA A 130 9.49 7.93 11.09
N ALA A 131 9.98 6.77 11.51
CA ALA A 131 10.84 6.64 12.68
C ALA A 131 12.20 7.35 12.50
N ALA A 132 12.79 7.27 11.30
CA ALA A 132 14.07 7.91 11.00
C ALA A 132 13.98 9.44 11.00
N LEU A 133 12.87 10.00 10.53
CA LEU A 133 12.62 11.45 10.58
C LEU A 133 12.54 11.94 12.03
N LEU A 134 11.75 11.27 12.87
CA LEU A 134 11.64 11.61 14.30
C LEU A 134 13.00 11.55 15.01
N HIS A 135 13.83 10.57 14.67
CA HIS A 135 15.16 10.44 15.26
C HIS A 135 16.09 11.60 14.88
N ARG A 136 16.06 12.04 13.61
CA ARG A 136 16.87 13.19 13.16
C ARG A 136 16.46 14.49 13.85
N GLU A 137 15.16 14.74 13.98
CA GLU A 137 14.69 15.97 14.63
C GLU A 137 15.05 16.02 16.11
N ALA A 138 15.01 14.88 16.81
CA ALA A 138 15.44 14.81 18.21
C ALA A 138 16.92 15.17 18.39
N ILE A 139 17.77 14.82 17.42
CA ILE A 139 19.19 15.20 17.42
C ILE A 139 19.35 16.71 17.23
N GLU A 140 18.59 17.31 16.30
CA GLU A 140 18.64 18.76 16.03
C GLU A 140 18.20 19.58 17.25
N ILE A 141 17.10 19.18 17.90
CA ILE A 141 16.62 19.83 19.13
C ILE A 141 17.69 19.74 20.22
N ASN A 142 18.32 18.57 20.39
CA ASN A 142 19.36 18.40 21.39
C ASN A 142 20.59 19.29 21.11
N ASP A 143 21.06 19.35 19.87
CA ASP A 143 22.20 20.18 19.49
C ASP A 143 21.92 21.68 19.71
N LEU A 144 20.72 22.16 19.30
CA LEU A 144 20.29 23.54 19.54
C LEU A 144 20.24 23.88 21.03
N LEU A 145 19.70 22.98 21.86
CA LEU A 145 19.65 23.16 23.30
C LEU A 145 21.06 23.23 23.90
N VAL A 146 21.94 22.29 23.52
CA VAL A 146 23.32 22.24 24.03
C VAL A 146 24.09 23.52 23.65
N GLN A 147 23.97 23.96 22.40
CA GLN A 147 24.64 25.17 21.92
C GLN A 147 24.12 26.43 22.61
N GLY A 148 22.80 26.62 22.68
CA GLY A 148 22.20 27.79 23.33
C GLY A 148 22.50 27.84 24.83
N MET A 149 22.43 26.70 25.52
CA MET A 149 22.79 26.60 26.94
C MET A 149 24.28 26.86 27.19
N ALA A 150 25.17 26.44 26.30
CA ALA A 150 26.60 26.71 26.42
C ALA A 150 26.89 28.23 26.36
N VAL A 151 26.26 28.93 25.41
CA VAL A 151 26.39 30.39 25.27
C VAL A 151 25.76 31.13 26.46
N ALA A 152 24.59 30.70 26.92
CA ALA A 152 23.93 31.26 28.10
C ALA A 152 24.81 31.09 29.35
N ARG A 153 25.35 29.89 29.57
CA ARG A 153 26.24 29.59 30.70
C ARG A 153 27.49 30.46 30.66
N TRP A 154 28.13 30.60 29.49
CA TRP A 154 29.31 31.44 29.33
C TRP A 154 29.03 32.91 29.68
N SER A 155 27.90 33.45 29.20
CA SER A 155 27.49 34.83 29.48
C SER A 155 27.22 35.05 30.98
N LEU A 156 26.55 34.10 31.63
CA LEU A 156 26.32 34.12 33.08
C LEU A 156 27.63 34.10 33.88
N GLN A 157 28.60 33.26 33.47
CA GLN A 157 29.91 33.19 34.13
C GLN A 157 30.73 34.47 33.95
N ALA A 158 30.54 35.20 32.84
CA ALA A 158 31.17 36.49 32.61
C ALA A 158 30.51 37.66 33.37
N GLY A 159 29.50 37.39 34.20
CA GLY A 159 28.73 38.40 34.93
C GLY A 159 27.68 39.13 34.10
N GLN A 160 27.47 38.73 32.84
CA GLN A 160 26.48 39.32 31.93
C GLN A 160 25.12 38.63 32.12
N ILE A 161 24.50 38.84 33.29
CA ILE A 161 23.31 38.07 33.69
C ILE A 161 22.13 38.28 32.75
N ASP A 162 21.82 39.52 32.37
CA ASP A 162 20.70 39.83 31.48
C ASP A 162 20.88 39.20 30.09
N ALA A 163 22.11 39.23 29.56
CA ALA A 163 22.44 38.61 28.29
C ALA A 163 22.33 37.08 28.34
N GLY A 164 22.82 36.45 29.40
CA GLY A 164 22.71 35.00 29.60
C GLY A 164 21.26 34.53 29.76
N LEU A 165 20.44 35.26 30.52
CA LEU A 165 19.01 34.97 30.66
C LEU A 165 18.26 35.12 29.33
N LYS A 166 18.57 36.17 28.55
CA LYS A 166 17.97 36.37 27.23
C LYS A 166 18.27 35.22 26.26
N VAL A 167 19.53 34.78 26.18
CA VAL A 167 19.92 33.66 25.31
C VAL A 167 19.22 32.37 25.74
N LEU A 168 19.08 32.13 27.04
CA LEU A 168 18.38 30.96 27.57
C LEU A 168 16.89 30.97 27.17
N ASP A 169 16.22 32.11 27.32
CA ASP A 169 14.78 32.27 27.01
C ASP A 169 14.49 32.14 25.50
N GLU A 170 15.37 32.70 24.66
CA GLU A 170 15.31 32.53 23.20
C GLU A 170 15.52 31.06 22.81
N THR A 171 16.46 30.36 23.44
CA THR A 171 16.74 28.95 23.18
C THR A 171 15.55 28.06 23.58
N LEU A 172 14.96 28.32 24.75
CA LEU A 172 13.79 27.59 25.23
C LEU A 172 12.57 27.81 24.32
N SER A 173 12.34 29.05 23.89
CA SER A 173 11.26 29.39 22.97
C SER A 173 11.41 28.66 21.63
N ARG A 174 12.60 28.67 21.03
CA ARG A 174 12.87 27.92 19.78
C ARG A 174 12.70 26.42 19.94
N ALA A 175 13.18 25.84 21.05
CA ALA A 175 12.99 24.42 21.33
C ALA A 175 11.50 24.07 21.47
N GLN A 176 10.71 24.92 22.13
CA GLN A 176 9.28 24.72 22.29
C GLN A 176 8.52 24.84 20.97
N GLU A 177 8.92 25.75 20.08
CA GLU A 177 8.38 25.86 18.71
C GLU A 177 8.66 24.57 17.91
N LEU A 178 9.90 24.08 17.91
CA LEU A 178 10.29 22.85 17.21
C LEU A 178 9.54 21.62 17.72
N VAL A 179 9.41 21.47 19.04
CA VAL A 179 8.65 20.37 19.65
C VAL A 179 7.15 20.49 19.32
N SER A 180 6.58 21.70 19.36
CA SER A 180 5.18 21.92 19.01
C SER A 180 4.90 21.58 17.55
N ASP A 181 5.84 21.88 16.64
CA ASP A 181 5.74 21.50 15.24
C ASP A 181 5.87 19.98 15.05
N LEU A 182 6.77 19.32 15.79
CA LEU A 182 6.92 17.87 15.76
C LEU A 182 5.67 17.13 16.26
N ILE A 183 5.06 17.58 17.36
CA ILE A 183 3.80 17.03 17.88
C ILE A 183 2.68 17.21 16.86
N ARG A 184 2.60 18.38 16.20
CA ARG A 184 1.62 18.66 15.14
C ARG A 184 1.80 17.73 13.93
N ARG A 185 3.05 17.51 13.49
CA ARG A 185 3.38 16.58 12.40
C ARG A 185 3.05 15.12 12.76
N ALA A 186 3.34 14.69 13.98
CA ALA A 186 3.02 13.34 14.47
C ALA A 186 1.50 13.10 14.58
N ASP A 187 0.74 14.08 15.09
CA ASP A 187 -0.72 14.01 15.19
C ASP A 187 -1.39 13.96 13.81
N MET A 188 -0.87 14.74 12.84
CA MET A 188 -1.31 14.69 11.44
C MET A 188 -1.06 13.31 10.79
N GLY A 189 0.04 12.63 11.12
CA GLY A 189 0.34 11.27 10.64
C GLY A 189 -0.59 10.19 11.22
N SER A 190 -1.02 10.34 12.48
CA SER A 190 -1.99 9.42 13.12
C SER A 190 -3.40 9.55 12.54
N ARG A 191 -3.76 10.75 12.07
CA ARG A 191 -5.10 11.04 11.51
C ARG A 191 -5.32 10.48 10.10
N SER A 192 -4.25 10.02 9.44
CA SER A 192 -4.30 9.36 8.13
C SER A 192 -4.59 7.85 8.17
N GLU A 193 -4.75 7.23 9.35
CA GLU A 193 -5.38 5.92 9.44
C GLU A 193 -6.88 6.06 9.13
N PRO A 194 -7.41 5.44 8.04
CA PRO A 194 -8.83 5.48 7.76
C PRO A 194 -9.56 4.75 8.87
N LEU A 195 -10.51 5.44 9.50
CA LEU A 195 -11.54 4.87 10.34
C LEU A 195 -12.40 3.88 9.51
N ASP A 196 -11.92 2.65 9.31
CA ASP A 196 -12.80 1.50 9.06
C ASP A 196 -13.20 0.88 10.41
N ARG A 197 -13.98 1.67 11.15
CA ARG A 197 -14.81 1.20 12.26
C ARG A 197 -16.17 1.86 12.12
N SER A 198 -16.91 1.45 11.11
CA SER A 198 -18.35 1.66 11.05
C SER A 198 -19.05 0.32 10.90
N GLY A 199 -19.67 -0.13 11.98
CA GLY A 199 -20.83 -1.00 11.91
C GLY A 199 -20.71 -2.36 12.58
N ASP A 200 -20.66 -2.41 13.91
CA ASP A 200 -21.58 -3.32 14.59
C ASP A 200 -21.94 -2.80 15.99
N SER A 201 -23.00 -2.00 16.03
CA SER A 201 -23.75 -1.70 17.25
C SER A 201 -25.18 -2.19 17.04
N HIS A 202 -25.33 -3.50 16.85
CA HIS A 202 -26.65 -4.11 16.99
C HIS A 202 -26.97 -4.29 18.47
N SER A 203 -27.85 -3.38 18.90
CA SER A 203 -28.71 -3.45 20.07
C SER A 203 -29.18 -4.87 20.42
N VAL A 204 -28.87 -5.31 21.64
CA VAL A 204 -29.60 -6.39 22.31
C VAL A 204 -30.18 -5.82 23.60
N TRP A 205 -31.36 -5.21 23.45
CA TRP A 205 -32.37 -5.17 24.50
C TRP A 205 -33.44 -6.17 24.11
N ARG A 206 -33.45 -7.33 24.76
CA ARG A 206 -34.62 -8.14 25.09
C ARG A 206 -34.24 -9.19 26.13
#